data_AF-A0AA88U2R9-F1
#
_entry.id   AF-A0AA88U2R9-F1
#
_cell.length_a   1.000
_cell.length_b   1.000
_cell.length_c   1.000
_cell.angle_alpha   90.00
_cell.angle_beta   90.00
_cell.angle_gamma   90.00
#
_symmetry.space_group_name_H-M   'P 1'
#
loop_
_entity.id
_entity.type
_entity.pdbx_description
1 polymer ?
#
loop_
_entity_poly.entity_id
_entity_poly.type
_entity_poly.pdbx_seq_one_letter_code
_entity_poly.pdbx_strand_id
1 'polypeptide(L)'
;MHHHRILFDKNHSGYFGKVGMGYFHRLRNKFHCPVVNVEHLRSLVPQEAREKEARSGAAPVVDVTHRKGVVNFIRPPTAPPRVYS
;
A
#
# COMPACT_ATOMS: atom_id res chain seq x y z
N MET A 1 -10.26 19.95 -30.55
CA MET A 1 -10.82 18.57 -30.42
C MET A 1 -12.25 18.51 -30.92
N HIS A 2 -12.47 18.71 -32.22
CA HIS A 2 -13.79 18.56 -32.83
C HIS A 2 -13.87 17.26 -33.62
N HIS A 3 -12.89 17.00 -34.49
CA HIS A 3 -12.87 15.80 -35.33
C HIS A 3 -12.52 14.51 -34.58
N HIS A 4 -11.77 14.59 -33.48
CA HIS A 4 -11.43 13.44 -32.63
C HIS A 4 -12.29 13.35 -31.36
N ARG A 5 -13.42 14.06 -31.30
CA ARG A 5 -14.29 14.07 -30.11
C ARG A 5 -14.72 12.66 -29.70
N ILE A 6 -15.05 11.81 -30.68
CA ILE A 6 -15.49 10.43 -30.44
C ILE A 6 -14.39 9.58 -29.77
N LEU A 7 -13.13 9.80 -30.15
CA LEU A 7 -11.99 9.06 -29.58
C LEU A 7 -11.76 9.44 -28.11
N PHE A 8 -11.84 10.74 -27.80
CA PHE A 8 -11.62 11.24 -26.44
C PHE A 8 -12.77 10.91 -25.50
N ASP A 9 -14.02 10.93 -25.97
CA ASP A 9 -15.19 10.58 -25.17
C ASP A 9 -15.23 9.08 -24.80
N LYS A 10 -14.82 8.21 -25.74
CA LYS A 10 -14.81 6.75 -25.52
C LYS A 10 -13.63 6.24 -24.71
N ASN A 11 -12.43 6.71 -24.99
CA ASN A 11 -11.21 6.11 -24.43
C ASN A 11 -10.62 6.91 -23.26
N HIS A 12 -11.04 8.17 -23.08
CA HIS A 12 -10.53 9.06 -22.03
C HIS A 12 -11.68 9.84 -21.38
N SER A 13 -12.66 9.10 -20.84
CA SER A 13 -13.74 9.69 -20.08
C SER A 13 -13.18 10.48 -18.89
N GLY A 14 -13.59 11.76 -18.77
CA GLY A 14 -13.08 12.69 -17.75
C GLY A 14 -11.84 13.49 -18.12
N TYR A 15 -11.33 13.37 -19.36
CA TYR A 15 -10.21 14.21 -19.84
C TYR A 15 -10.56 15.71 -19.89
N PHE A 16 -11.82 16.02 -20.17
CA PHE A 16 -12.33 17.39 -20.19
C PHE A 16 -13.03 17.75 -18.88
N GLY A 17 -12.75 18.96 -18.40
CA GLY A 17 -13.30 19.49 -17.15
C GLY A 17 -12.20 19.72 -16.11
N LYS A 18 -12.45 20.62 -15.18
CA LYS A 18 -11.56 20.87 -14.04
C LYS A 18 -12.05 20.05 -12.85
N VAL A 19 -11.20 19.18 -12.31
CA VAL A 19 -11.54 18.31 -11.18
C VAL A 19 -10.70 18.70 -9.97
N GLY A 20 -11.36 18.88 -8.82
CA GLY A 20 -10.73 19.07 -7.53
C GLY A 20 -10.24 20.48 -7.21
N MET A 21 -9.57 20.60 -6.06
CA MET A 21 -9.02 21.84 -5.54
C MET A 21 -7.58 22.04 -6.02
N GLY A 22 -7.23 23.26 -6.42
CA GLY A 22 -5.86 23.60 -6.76
C GLY A 22 -4.96 23.58 -5.53
N TYR A 23 -3.87 22.82 -5.56
CA TYR A 23 -2.89 22.78 -4.48
C TYR A 23 -1.58 23.46 -4.92
N PHE A 24 -1.40 24.70 -4.48
CA PHE A 24 -0.20 25.50 -4.78
C PHE A 24 1.00 25.02 -3.92
N HIS A 25 2.20 25.03 -4.50
CA HIS A 25 3.44 24.60 -3.82
C HIS A 25 3.36 23.18 -3.20
N ARG A 26 3.00 22.21 -4.04
CA ARG A 26 2.88 20.80 -3.61
C ARG A 26 4.23 20.19 -3.22
N LEU A 27 4.50 20.13 -1.92
CA LEU A 27 5.64 19.40 -1.36
C LEU A 27 5.34 17.90 -1.29
N ARG A 28 5.84 17.12 -2.26
CA ARG A 28 5.58 15.67 -2.36
C ARG A 28 6.07 14.87 -1.15
N ASN A 29 7.13 15.33 -0.48
CA ASN A 29 7.72 14.64 0.67
C ASN A 29 6.77 14.53 1.87
N LYS A 30 5.88 15.51 2.07
CA LYS A 30 4.90 15.50 3.16
C LYS A 30 3.81 14.44 2.98
N PHE A 31 3.60 13.96 1.76
CA PHE A 31 2.61 12.94 1.43
C PHE A 31 3.22 11.55 1.27
N HIS A 32 4.48 11.37 1.69
CA HIS A 32 5.14 10.08 1.61
C HIS A 32 4.62 9.16 2.72
N CYS A 33 3.59 8.38 2.38
CA CYS A 33 2.99 7.39 3.26
C CYS A 33 2.91 6.04 2.54
N PRO A 34 4.02 5.31 2.37
CA PRO A 34 3.96 3.97 1.80
C PRO A 34 3.27 3.03 2.79
N VAL A 35 2.43 2.16 2.24
CA VAL A 35 1.53 1.28 2.98
C VAL A 35 1.96 -0.17 2.77
N VAL A 36 2.03 -0.95 3.85
CA VAL A 36 2.29 -2.40 3.78
C VAL A 36 1.17 -3.19 4.44
N ASN A 37 0.82 -4.31 3.81
CA ASN A 37 -0.15 -5.25 4.33
C ASN A 37 0.45 -6.16 5.41
N VAL A 38 -0.35 -6.51 6.42
CA VAL A 38 0.09 -7.33 7.57
C VAL A 38 0.62 -8.71 7.13
N GLU A 39 0.08 -9.29 6.06
CA GLU A 39 0.50 -10.60 5.55
C GLU A 39 1.94 -10.62 5.01
N HIS A 40 2.41 -9.49 4.48
CA HIS A 40 3.77 -9.38 3.94
C HIS A 40 4.83 -9.07 5.00
N LEU A 41 4.43 -8.83 6.26
CA LEU A 41 5.37 -8.57 7.37
C LEU A 41 6.32 -9.73 7.60
N ARG A 42 5.82 -10.97 7.47
CA ARG A 42 6.63 -12.17 7.69
C ARG A 42 7.83 -12.20 6.76
N SER A 43 7.68 -11.77 5.50
CA SER A 43 8.76 -11.71 4.50
C SER A 43 9.82 -10.63 4.75
N LEU A 44 9.57 -9.69 5.68
CA LEU A 44 10.54 -8.66 6.06
C LEU A 44 11.52 -9.13 7.14
N VAL A 45 11.25 -10.28 7.76
CA VAL A 45 12.10 -10.86 8.80
C VAL A 45 13.23 -11.66 8.17
N PRO A 46 14.51 -11.34 8.47
CA PRO A 46 15.64 -12.12 7.98
C PRO A 46 15.57 -13.55 8.51
N GLN A 47 16.05 -14.51 7.72
CA GLN A 47 15.87 -15.94 7.96
C GLN A 47 16.47 -16.39 9.31
N GLU A 48 17.60 -15.80 9.70
CA GLU A 48 18.26 -16.05 10.99
C GLU A 48 17.39 -15.67 12.20
N ALA A 49 16.58 -14.61 12.09
CA ALA A 49 15.69 -14.18 13.16
C ALA A 49 14.44 -15.08 13.26
N ARG A 50 13.99 -15.64 12.12
CA ARG A 50 12.91 -16.64 12.11
C ARG A 50 13.33 -17.95 12.77
N GLU A 51 14.58 -18.37 12.57
CA GLU A 51 15.12 -19.59 13.17
C GLU A 51 15.33 -19.45 14.69
N LYS A 52 15.70 -18.24 15.15
CA LYS A 52 15.80 -17.92 16.58
C LYS A 52 14.43 -17.87 17.25
N GLU A 53 13.41 -17.30 16.60
CA GLU A 53 12.03 -17.31 17.08
C GLU A 53 11.50 -18.74 17.27
N ALA A 54 11.77 -19.64 16.32
CA ALA A 54 11.37 -21.05 16.42
C ALA A 54 12.06 -21.80 17.58
N ARG A 55 13.24 -21.34 18.03
CA ARG A 55 14.01 -21.97 19.10
C ARG A 55 13.75 -21.37 20.48
N SER A 56 13.51 -20.05 20.59
CA SER A 56 13.39 -19.37 21.89
C SER A 56 11.98 -18.91 22.24
N GLY A 57 11.01 -19.02 21.32
CA GLY A 57 9.63 -18.56 21.54
C GLY A 57 9.48 -17.04 21.69
N ALA A 58 10.56 -16.27 21.50
CA ALA A 58 10.53 -14.82 21.57
C ALA A 58 10.17 -14.21 20.21
N ALA A 59 9.13 -13.37 20.19
CA ALA A 59 8.63 -12.73 18.97
C ALA A 59 9.66 -11.73 18.38
N PRO A 60 9.88 -11.73 17.06
CA PRO A 60 10.81 -10.82 16.41
C PRO A 60 10.23 -9.39 16.36
N VAL A 61 11.01 -8.43 16.86
CA VAL A 61 10.71 -7.00 16.71
C VAL A 61 11.05 -6.58 15.28
N VAL A 62 10.03 -6.16 14.52
CA VAL A 62 10.17 -5.72 13.13
C VAL A 62 10.05 -4.21 13.05
N ASP A 63 11.18 -3.53 12.88
CA ASP A 63 11.19 -2.11 12.55
C ASP A 63 11.05 -1.92 11.03
N VAL A 64 9.88 -1.43 10.62
CA VAL A 64 9.51 -1.19 9.22
C VAL A 64 9.90 0.20 8.72
N THR A 65 10.18 1.13 9.64
CA THR A 65 10.50 2.52 9.30
C THR A 65 11.91 2.62 8.73
N HIS A 66 12.88 1.99 9.38
CA HIS A 66 14.28 2.00 8.94
C HIS A 66 14.56 1.12 7.71
N ARG A 67 13.74 0.08 7.45
CA ARG A 67 14.01 -0.89 6.38
C ARG A 67 13.24 -0.63 5.07
N LYS A 68 12.05 -0.04 5.12
CA LYS A 68 11.22 0.21 3.92
C LYS A 68 10.46 1.55 3.93
N GLY A 69 10.69 2.42 4.92
CA GLY A 69 10.04 3.74 4.99
C GLY A 69 8.51 3.67 5.22
N VAL A 70 8.00 2.54 5.69
CA VAL A 70 6.56 2.28 5.83
C VAL A 70 5.98 3.03 7.01
N VAL A 71 4.90 3.76 6.78
CA VAL A 71 4.26 4.61 7.80
C VAL A 71 2.92 4.01 8.27
N ASN A 72 2.20 3.31 7.38
CA ASN A 72 0.85 2.80 7.68
C ASN A 72 0.70 1.31 7.37
N PHE A 73 -0.05 0.61 8.23
CA PHE A 73 -0.47 -0.78 8.01
C PHE A 73 -1.94 -0.83 7.62
N ILE A 74 -2.25 -1.64 6.60
CA ILE A 74 -3.63 -2.01 6.30
C ILE A 74 -3.83 -3.46 6.74
N ARG A 75 -4.87 -3.71 7.53
CA ARG A 75 -5.40 -5.06 7.72
C ARG A 75 -6.37 -5.34 6.57
N PRO A 76 -6.23 -6.46 5.85
CA PRO A 76 -7.28 -6.87 4.94
C PRO A 76 -8.54 -7.18 5.75
N PRO A 77 -9.75 -6.95 5.21
CA PRO A 77 -10.98 -7.34 5.87
C PRO A 77 -10.90 -8.85 6.13
N THR A 78 -11.04 -9.25 7.40
CA THR A 78 -11.03 -10.65 7.82
C THR A 78 -12.04 -11.42 6.98
N ALA A 79 -11.57 -12.29 6.09
CA ALA A 79 -12.44 -13.25 5.44
C ALA A 79 -13.12 -14.08 6.54
N PRO A 80 -14.44 -14.33 6.46
CA PRO A 80 -15.12 -15.16 7.45
C PRO A 80 -14.42 -16.53 7.51
N PRO A 81 -14.35 -17.16 8.70
CA PRO A 81 -13.71 -18.46 8.83
C PRO A 81 -14.34 -19.42 7.83
N ARG A 82 -13.54 -19.93 6.88
CA ARG A 82 -13.96 -21.06 6.06
C ARG A 82 -14.17 -22.23 7.01
N VAL A 83 -15.42 -22.48 7.35
CA VAL A 83 -15.88 -23.74 7.94
C VAL A 83 -15.60 -24.79 6.88
N TYR A 84 -14.46 -25.47 7.00
CA TYR A 84 -14.22 -26.70 6.28
C TYR A 84 -14.91 -27.79 7.10
N SER A 85 -16.02 -28.29 6.54
CA SER A 85 -16.66 -29.56 6.90
C SER A 85 -15.71 -30.73 6.68
#